data_AF-A0A9W8MQD2-F1
#
_entry.id   AF-A0A9W8MQD2-F1
#
_cell.length_a   1.000
_cell.length_b   1.000
_cell.length_c   1.000
_cell.angle_alpha   90.00
_cell.angle_beta   90.00
_cell.angle_gamma   90.00
#
_symmetry.space_group_name_H-M   'P 1'
#
loop_
_entity.id
_entity.type
_entity.pdbx_description
1 polymer ?
#
loop_
_entity_poly.entity_id
_entity_poly.type
_entity_poly.pdbx_seq_one_letter_code
_entity_poly.pdbx_strand_id
1 'polypeptide(L)'
;MRLPSVLSELQKHAFLCEMDLETLSQYARLVSALKWDILLPQPLDQSNPDCAPKVLPPSIAAFLSEALRIPQKFIQDSWDILKDYLWETEVVGLTEGDYKVFKCFGWEKGLTAMALYPPEHKCMNTGCTNTKLLKKEKSVRAIVYTLANGAQPAWIVKLYCSSCKTDYHNNFLVHDGERAYYQGIPQYLEVGDHQFVEDRVAKMWITQMLMAWVSASNNAKLYQMNLAAEYLTDTEWQFVPRLMTEQVWIAFVCYSLLNDKMRYGNRLIVPHTGEQKDCFTQAMKERNMDMILHGQPDAISHACDKCFRTYKTENDEIRECHPIVGDGITLGRPCCSSFGCPEPLQNNRHRFCKTHKTMEKICVIDICKEPVSGVKSKTCASQEHKAIEAKNKEKGAAAFILRERYKKAELSHNVEPLETHEIQQSEDLDDPEEVDGAGHITAQQPANSGSVGAEDDSVAPSTELPKTKPGKQALKTQFGRRRTHNKQTLVRPCGIIYARATMMGTEAVSNFLKMVENAFSVPGARKPEHIFYDTNCLARQQAEGNPWFTGIGMCVDVWHFRNKHKVTHAYCQKHCNPIKYPELLDEFGKWFFNTSVAEQINAWLGGYLSIC
;
A
#
# COMPACT_ATOMS: atom_id res chain seq x y z
N MET A 1 33.76 33.41 5.68
CA MET A 1 34.76 34.44 6.05
C MET A 1 34.40 35.23 7.33
N ARG A 2 33.41 34.82 8.14
CA ARG A 2 32.86 35.66 9.24
C ARG A 2 33.20 35.24 10.68
N LEU A 3 33.52 33.96 10.92
CA LEU A 3 33.72 33.45 12.29
C LEU A 3 34.81 34.22 13.09
N PRO A 4 36.01 34.54 12.53
CA PRO A 4 37.01 35.29 13.29
C PRO A 4 36.55 36.69 13.71
N SER A 5 35.78 37.38 12.86
CA SER A 5 35.22 38.70 13.16
C SER A 5 34.19 38.62 14.29
N VAL A 6 33.32 37.62 14.23
CA VAL A 6 32.28 37.39 15.25
C VAL A 6 32.90 37.05 16.60
N LEU A 7 33.92 36.18 16.62
CA LEU A 7 34.67 35.87 17.84
C LEU A 7 35.36 37.11 18.43
N SER A 8 35.89 38.01 17.59
CA SER A 8 36.49 39.26 18.06
C SER A 8 35.47 40.19 18.70
N GLU A 9 34.24 40.27 18.18
CA GLU A 9 33.17 41.08 18.78
C GLU A 9 32.67 40.47 20.10
N LEU A 10 32.54 39.13 20.18
CA LEU A 10 32.23 38.45 21.43
C LEU A 10 33.27 38.73 22.52
N GLN A 11 34.57 38.71 22.18
CA GLN A 11 35.65 39.01 23.12
C GLN A 11 35.61 40.43 23.70
N LYS A 12 35.03 41.40 22.98
CA LYS A 12 34.89 42.79 23.47
C LYS A 12 33.73 42.95 24.45
N HIS A 13 32.79 42.01 24.48
CA HIS A 13 31.59 42.11 25.28
C HIS A 13 31.83 41.61 26.71
N ALA A 14 31.41 42.37 27.73
CA ALA A 14 31.74 42.12 29.15
C ALA A 14 31.29 40.75 29.71
N PHE A 15 30.21 40.18 29.17
CA PHE A 15 29.70 38.86 29.57
C PHE A 15 29.94 37.78 28.50
N LEU A 16 29.54 38.03 27.25
CA LEU A 16 29.64 37.07 26.15
C LEU A 16 31.06 36.66 25.75
N CYS A 17 32.10 37.32 26.26
CA CYS A 17 33.50 36.93 26.04
C CYS A 17 33.84 35.55 26.63
N GLU A 18 33.08 35.07 27.61
CA GLU A 18 33.24 33.75 28.23
C GLU A 18 32.49 32.63 27.49
N MET A 19 31.78 32.95 26.40
CA MET A 19 31.01 31.95 25.64
C MET A 19 31.95 30.92 25.00
N ASP A 20 31.77 29.66 25.39
CA ASP A 20 32.57 28.55 24.85
C ASP A 20 32.07 28.08 23.48
N LEU A 21 32.88 27.26 22.82
CA LEU A 21 32.58 26.75 21.49
C LEU A 21 31.36 25.82 21.48
N GLU A 22 31.11 25.09 22.57
CA GLU A 22 29.94 24.20 22.66
C GLU A 22 28.65 25.01 22.74
N THR A 23 28.61 26.07 23.54
CA THR A 23 27.48 27.01 23.64
C THR A 23 27.23 27.68 22.29
N LEU A 24 28.28 28.13 21.60
CA LEU A 24 28.15 28.72 20.26
C LEU A 24 27.61 27.70 19.24
N SER A 25 28.09 26.45 19.32
CA SER A 25 27.64 25.36 18.45
C SER A 25 26.18 24.99 18.73
N GLN A 26 25.79 24.91 20.00
CA GLN A 26 24.40 24.71 20.40
C GLN A 26 23.50 25.86 19.94
N TYR A 27 23.96 27.11 20.07
CA TYR A 27 23.22 28.27 19.57
C TYR A 27 22.95 28.14 18.06
N ALA A 28 23.98 27.79 17.27
CA ALA A 28 23.82 27.56 15.84
C ALA A 28 22.79 26.45 15.53
N ARG A 29 22.86 25.32 16.24
CA ARG A 29 21.90 24.21 16.09
C ARG A 29 20.46 24.65 16.40
N LEU A 30 20.25 25.32 17.55
CA LEU A 30 18.92 25.75 17.99
C LEU A 30 18.32 26.82 17.06
N VAL A 31 19.09 27.85 16.68
CA VAL A 31 18.62 28.89 15.76
C VAL A 31 18.34 28.33 14.38
N SER A 32 19.17 27.39 13.90
CA SER A 32 18.92 26.76 12.61
C SER A 32 17.57 26.03 12.56
N ALA A 33 17.16 25.39 13.66
CA ALA A 33 15.86 24.73 13.76
C ALA A 33 14.69 25.74 13.88
N LEU A 34 14.95 26.98 14.31
CA LEU A 34 13.96 27.99 14.63
C LEU A 34 13.86 29.14 13.62
N LYS A 35 14.56 29.11 12.48
CA LYS A 35 14.59 30.23 11.52
C LYS A 35 13.17 30.70 11.13
N TRP A 36 12.26 29.76 10.88
CA TRP A 36 10.88 30.10 10.52
C TRP A 36 10.05 30.58 11.71
N ASP A 37 10.24 30.02 12.89
CA ASP A 37 9.63 30.53 14.13
C ASP A 37 10.10 31.95 14.46
N ILE A 38 11.34 32.29 14.10
CA ILE A 38 11.92 33.63 14.22
C ILE A 38 11.30 34.59 13.20
N LEU A 39 11.14 34.17 11.94
CA LEU A 39 10.66 35.01 10.83
C LEU A 39 9.14 35.24 10.85
N LEU A 40 8.34 34.21 11.18
CA LEU A 40 6.88 34.26 11.09
C LEU A 40 6.27 35.45 11.85
N PRO A 41 6.61 35.74 13.12
CA PRO A 41 6.04 36.86 13.87
C PRO A 41 6.60 38.23 13.45
N GLN A 42 7.63 38.29 12.60
CA GLN A 42 8.21 39.56 12.18
C GLN A 42 7.25 40.36 11.29
N PRO A 43 7.31 41.70 11.33
CA PRO A 43 6.69 42.56 10.32
C PRO A 43 7.07 42.15 8.89
N LEU A 44 6.16 42.34 7.94
CA LEU A 44 6.33 41.88 6.55
C LEU A 44 7.61 42.42 5.89
N ASP A 45 8.00 43.65 6.19
CA ASP A 45 9.22 44.32 5.71
C ASP A 45 10.51 43.75 6.32
N GLN A 46 10.42 43.03 7.44
CA GLN A 46 11.53 42.38 8.14
C GLN A 46 11.52 40.84 8.02
N SER A 47 10.68 40.31 7.12
CA SER A 47 10.45 38.87 6.97
C SER A 47 11.22 38.25 5.79
N ASN A 48 12.27 38.91 5.30
CA ASN A 48 13.07 38.36 4.22
C ASN A 48 13.83 37.10 4.71
N PRO A 49 13.58 35.91 4.14
CA PRO A 49 14.26 34.69 4.59
C PRO A 49 15.78 34.72 4.39
N ASP A 50 16.29 35.54 3.47
CA ASP A 50 17.72 35.64 3.18
C ASP A 50 18.46 36.55 4.18
N CYS A 51 17.77 37.20 5.12
CA CYS A 51 18.37 38.14 6.06
C CYS A 51 17.90 37.85 7.49
N ALA A 52 18.83 37.86 8.44
CA ALA A 52 18.48 37.73 9.85
C ALA A 52 17.66 38.96 10.31
N PRO A 53 16.53 38.77 11.01
CA PRO A 53 15.77 39.90 11.53
C PRO A 53 16.54 40.65 12.62
N LYS A 54 16.19 41.92 12.83
CA LYS A 54 16.89 42.78 13.79
C LYS A 54 16.65 42.34 15.24
N VAL A 55 15.47 41.84 15.55
CA VAL A 55 15.03 41.53 16.91
C VAL A 55 14.46 40.13 16.98
N LEU A 56 14.81 39.39 18.03
CA LEU A 56 14.23 38.07 18.29
C LEU A 56 12.83 38.18 18.88
N PRO A 57 11.90 37.27 18.53
CA PRO A 57 10.62 37.16 19.22
C PRO A 57 10.82 36.90 20.73
N PRO A 58 9.98 37.49 21.62
CA PRO A 58 10.17 37.36 23.07
C PRO A 58 10.22 35.91 23.58
N SER A 59 9.39 35.02 23.02
CA SER A 59 9.38 33.60 23.38
C SER A 59 10.68 32.89 23.00
N ILE A 60 11.27 33.22 21.85
CA ILE A 60 12.53 32.66 21.38
C ILE A 60 13.70 33.22 22.17
N ALA A 61 13.69 34.51 22.49
CA ALA A 61 14.69 35.11 23.36
C ALA A 61 14.71 34.44 24.74
N ALA A 62 13.53 34.24 25.35
CA ALA A 62 13.39 33.53 26.62
C ALA A 62 13.86 32.07 26.55
N PHE A 63 13.51 31.35 25.47
CA PHE A 63 13.99 29.99 25.24
C PHE A 63 15.52 29.92 25.14
N LEU A 64 16.14 30.78 24.33
CA LEU A 64 17.60 30.80 24.16
C LEU A 64 18.32 31.18 25.45
N SER A 65 17.73 32.06 26.27
CA SER A 65 18.26 32.41 27.59
C SER A 65 18.40 31.20 28.50
N GLU A 66 17.33 30.41 28.62
CA GLU A 66 17.31 29.21 29.44
C GLU A 66 18.18 28.10 28.84
N ALA A 67 18.08 27.87 27.53
CA ALA A 67 18.79 26.82 26.81
C ALA A 67 20.31 26.98 26.86
N LEU A 68 20.80 28.20 26.62
CA LEU A 68 22.22 28.52 26.53
C LEU A 68 22.80 29.06 27.84
N ARG A 69 21.96 29.21 28.87
CA ARG A 69 22.31 29.82 30.17
C ARG A 69 22.88 31.24 30.05
N ILE A 70 22.46 31.98 29.03
CA ILE A 70 22.80 33.39 28.84
C ILE A 70 21.71 34.22 29.52
N PRO A 71 22.02 35.14 30.45
CA PRO A 71 21.00 35.99 31.08
C PRO A 71 20.16 36.74 30.03
N GLN A 72 18.83 36.77 30.22
CA GLN A 72 17.87 37.34 29.27
C GLN A 72 18.27 38.72 28.71
N LYS A 73 18.84 39.57 29.57
CA LYS A 73 19.29 40.93 29.20
C LYS A 73 20.39 40.96 28.13
N PHE A 74 21.18 39.89 27.99
CA PHE A 74 22.28 39.78 27.02
C PHE A 74 21.91 38.98 25.77
N ILE A 75 20.69 38.44 25.67
CA ILE A 75 20.29 37.65 24.51
C ILE A 75 20.23 38.51 23.25
N GLN A 76 19.67 39.71 23.33
CA GLN A 76 19.64 40.62 22.18
C GLN A 76 21.06 41.03 21.75
N ASP A 77 21.97 41.32 22.70
CA ASP A 77 23.37 41.61 22.40
C ASP A 77 24.05 40.42 21.69
N SER A 78 23.80 39.20 22.17
CA SER A 78 24.32 37.98 21.53
C SER A 78 23.77 37.80 20.11
N TRP A 79 22.48 38.11 19.90
CA TRP A 79 21.86 38.07 18.59
C TRP A 79 22.47 39.12 17.67
N ASP A 80 22.65 40.35 18.12
CA ASP A 80 23.23 41.42 17.30
C ASP A 80 24.66 41.12 16.84
N ILE A 81 25.44 40.43 17.66
CA ILE A 81 26.80 39.98 17.31
C ILE A 81 26.76 38.74 16.38
N LEU A 82 25.87 37.78 16.64
CA LEU A 82 25.93 36.45 16.03
C LEU A 82 24.97 36.25 14.85
N LYS A 83 23.90 37.04 14.73
CA LYS A 83 22.74 36.75 13.87
C LYS A 83 23.11 36.43 12.43
N ASP A 84 23.98 37.23 11.82
CA ASP A 84 24.35 37.04 10.42
C ASP A 84 25.16 35.76 10.21
N TYR A 85 26.00 35.40 11.19
CA TYR A 85 26.72 34.13 11.17
C TYR A 85 25.77 32.95 11.37
N LEU A 86 24.90 33.00 12.37
CA LEU A 86 23.94 31.91 12.67
C LEU A 86 22.93 31.73 11.54
N TRP A 87 22.53 32.82 10.88
CA TRP A 87 21.57 32.79 9.77
C TRP A 87 22.14 32.20 8.49
N GLU A 88 23.40 32.47 8.19
CA GLU A 88 24.12 31.92 7.04
C GLU A 88 24.69 30.53 7.28
N THR A 89 24.80 30.11 8.55
CA THR A 89 25.26 28.76 8.89
C THR A 89 24.29 27.74 8.27
N GLU A 90 24.86 26.75 7.58
CA GLU A 90 24.11 25.62 7.03
C GLU A 90 23.33 24.91 8.13
N VAL A 91 22.24 24.24 7.74
CA VAL A 91 21.38 23.56 8.69
C VAL A 91 22.15 22.44 9.37
N VAL A 92 22.49 22.64 10.65
CA VAL A 92 23.15 21.64 11.49
C VAL A 92 22.07 20.82 12.18
N GLY A 93 22.20 19.50 12.09
CA GLY A 93 21.28 18.58 12.78
C GLY A 93 21.32 18.78 14.30
N LEU A 94 20.15 18.75 14.92
CA LEU A 94 20.01 18.77 16.38
C LEU A 94 20.60 17.48 16.98
N THR A 95 21.24 17.62 18.14
CA THR A 95 21.72 16.49 18.95
C THR A 95 20.61 15.99 19.88
N GLU A 96 20.75 14.79 20.44
CA GLU A 96 19.82 14.26 21.46
C GLU A 96 19.65 15.22 22.65
N GLY A 97 20.74 15.92 23.04
CA GLY A 97 20.71 16.94 24.09
C GLY A 97 19.82 18.13 23.73
N ASP A 98 19.82 18.56 22.46
CA ASP A 98 19.02 19.69 22.01
C ASP A 98 17.52 19.37 22.04
N TYR A 99 17.12 18.14 21.73
CA TYR A 99 15.72 17.69 21.88
C TYR A 99 15.26 17.77 23.34
N LYS A 100 16.13 17.42 24.30
CA LYS A 100 15.84 17.56 25.74
C LYS A 100 15.72 19.04 26.15
N VAL A 101 16.56 19.91 25.60
CA VAL A 101 16.47 21.37 25.81
C VAL A 101 15.14 21.92 25.33
N PHE A 102 14.67 21.53 24.14
CA PHE A 102 13.33 21.92 23.66
C PHE A 102 12.22 21.42 24.57
N LYS A 103 12.33 20.21 25.10
CA LYS A 103 11.38 19.69 26.08
C LYS A 103 11.34 20.52 27.35
N CYS A 104 12.49 20.82 27.94
CA CYS A 104 12.55 21.52 29.22
C CYS A 104 12.13 22.99 29.12
N PHE A 105 12.50 23.66 28.03
CA PHE A 105 12.43 25.13 27.97
C PHE A 105 11.55 25.66 26.82
N GLY A 106 11.30 24.84 25.79
CA GLY A 106 10.64 25.25 24.56
C GLY A 106 9.13 24.98 24.51
N TRP A 107 8.66 23.85 25.01
CA TRP A 107 7.28 23.40 24.77
C TRP A 107 6.22 24.35 25.34
N GLU A 108 6.42 24.85 26.57
CA GLU A 108 5.53 25.84 27.18
C GLU A 108 5.51 27.17 26.41
N LYS A 109 6.59 27.46 25.68
CA LYS A 109 6.75 28.66 24.84
C LYS A 109 6.26 28.44 23.41
N GLY A 110 5.65 27.28 23.11
CA GLY A 110 5.17 26.94 21.78
C GLY A 110 6.27 26.54 20.79
N LEU A 111 7.45 26.16 21.28
CA LEU A 111 8.60 25.77 20.46
C LEU A 111 8.85 24.26 20.58
N THR A 112 9.20 23.61 19.48
CA THR A 112 9.68 22.22 19.48
C THR A 112 10.89 22.10 18.58
N ALA A 113 11.64 21.00 18.74
CA ALA A 113 12.72 20.63 17.84
C ALA A 113 12.24 20.38 16.40
N MET A 114 10.93 20.20 16.19
CA MET A 114 10.32 19.87 14.91
C MET A 114 9.12 20.77 14.62
N ALA A 115 9.34 21.85 13.88
CA ALA A 115 8.27 22.67 13.34
C ALA A 115 8.06 22.35 11.84
N LEU A 116 6.89 21.83 11.50
CA LEU A 116 6.53 21.41 10.14
C LEU A 116 5.79 22.54 9.43
N TYR A 117 6.52 23.28 8.60
CA TYR A 117 6.00 24.35 7.75
C TYR A 117 5.62 23.85 6.36
N PRO A 118 4.74 24.54 5.63
CA PRO A 118 4.61 24.36 4.18
C PRO A 118 5.97 24.62 3.49
N PRO A 119 6.30 23.92 2.40
CA PRO A 119 7.55 24.14 1.69
C PRO A 119 7.64 25.55 1.10
N GLU A 120 6.49 26.13 0.73
CA GLU A 120 6.40 27.48 0.18
C GLU A 120 5.70 28.44 1.13
N HIS A 121 6.30 29.61 1.32
CA HIS A 121 5.82 30.66 2.22
C HIS A 121 5.17 31.82 1.47
N LYS A 122 5.08 31.73 0.15
CA LYS A 122 4.34 32.64 -0.73
C LYS A 122 3.19 31.88 -1.39
N CYS A 123 2.21 32.62 -1.90
CA CYS A 123 1.13 32.00 -2.64
C CYS A 123 1.66 31.32 -3.92
N MET A 124 1.37 30.03 -4.10
CA MET A 124 1.75 29.26 -5.30
C MET A 124 0.69 29.31 -6.40
N ASN A 125 -0.49 29.87 -6.13
CA ASN A 125 -1.54 29.96 -7.13
C ASN A 125 -1.19 31.06 -8.14
N THR A 126 -0.96 30.66 -9.39
CA THR A 126 -0.54 31.56 -10.50
C THR A 126 -1.57 32.64 -10.81
N GLY A 127 -2.85 32.42 -10.50
CA GLY A 127 -3.91 33.41 -10.68
C GLY A 127 -4.10 34.36 -9.49
N CYS A 128 -3.32 34.21 -8.42
CA CYS A 128 -3.47 34.98 -7.20
C CYS A 128 -2.68 36.29 -7.25
N THR A 129 -3.29 37.37 -6.77
CA THR A 129 -2.68 38.72 -6.71
C THR A 129 -1.73 38.90 -5.51
N ASN A 130 -1.70 37.94 -4.57
CA ASN A 130 -0.84 38.04 -3.39
C ASN A 130 0.60 37.65 -3.71
N THR A 131 1.48 38.65 -3.77
CA THR A 131 2.92 38.48 -3.98
C THR A 131 3.73 38.52 -2.68
N LYS A 132 3.08 38.78 -1.54
CA LYS A 132 3.71 38.90 -0.22
C LYS A 132 3.83 37.53 0.46
N LEU A 133 4.66 37.46 1.49
CA LEU A 133 4.76 36.29 2.36
C LEU A 133 3.43 36.04 3.08
N LEU A 134 3.08 34.76 3.20
CA LEU A 134 1.92 34.30 3.95
C LEU A 134 2.24 34.41 5.44
N LYS A 135 1.44 35.21 6.15
CA LYS A 135 1.62 35.47 7.58
C LYS A 135 0.51 34.92 8.45
N LYS A 136 -0.69 34.75 7.91
CA LYS A 136 -1.79 34.18 8.68
C LYS A 136 -1.55 32.68 8.85
N GLU A 137 -1.40 32.28 10.09
CA GLU A 137 -1.02 30.94 10.49
C GLU A 137 -2.06 30.27 11.41
N LYS A 138 -2.03 28.94 11.42
CA LYS A 138 -2.62 28.13 12.47
C LYS A 138 -1.60 27.06 12.87
N SER A 139 -1.21 27.06 14.14
CA SER A 139 -0.29 26.08 14.70
C SER A 139 -1.04 25.03 15.51
N VAL A 140 -0.69 23.76 15.31
CA VAL A 140 -1.31 22.63 16.02
C VAL A 140 -0.23 21.65 16.49
N ARG A 141 -0.38 21.12 17.70
CA ARG A 141 0.53 20.09 18.23
C ARG A 141 0.40 18.79 17.43
N ALA A 142 1.48 18.03 17.36
CA ALA A 142 1.55 16.78 16.61
C ALA A 142 2.63 15.85 17.16
N ILE A 143 2.70 14.67 16.58
CA ILE A 143 3.78 13.70 16.76
C ILE A 143 4.37 13.34 15.41
N VAL A 144 5.69 13.31 15.32
CA VAL A 144 6.45 12.84 14.17
C VAL A 144 7.18 11.56 14.55
N TYR A 145 6.96 10.49 13.80
CA TYR A 145 7.67 9.23 13.95
C TYR A 145 8.94 9.26 13.09
N THR A 146 10.10 9.33 13.72
CA THR A 146 11.41 9.42 13.06
C THR A 146 12.24 8.16 13.28
N LEU A 147 13.11 7.85 12.33
CA LEU A 147 13.95 6.66 12.41
C LEU A 147 15.10 6.84 13.42
N ALA A 148 15.68 8.04 13.48
CA ALA A 148 16.89 8.29 14.27
C ALA A 148 16.61 8.62 15.74
N ASN A 149 15.55 9.39 16.01
CA ASN A 149 15.25 9.91 17.35
C ASN A 149 13.95 9.34 17.92
N GLY A 150 13.35 8.35 17.25
CA GLY A 150 12.05 7.80 17.62
C GLY A 150 10.91 8.81 17.45
N ALA A 151 9.85 8.62 18.23
CA ALA A 151 8.71 9.56 18.21
C ALA A 151 9.08 10.92 18.82
N GLN A 152 8.73 12.01 18.15
CA GLN A 152 9.10 13.37 18.52
C GLN A 152 7.86 14.28 18.53
N PRO A 153 7.73 15.18 19.52
CA PRO A 153 6.68 16.19 19.51
C PRO A 153 6.99 17.24 18.46
N ALA A 154 5.95 17.72 17.79
CA ALA A 154 6.08 18.69 16.72
C ALA A 154 4.97 19.73 16.74
N TRP A 155 5.26 20.88 16.13
CA TRP A 155 4.26 21.87 15.76
C TRP A 155 4.02 21.83 14.25
N ILE A 156 2.77 21.64 13.84
CA ILE A 156 2.38 21.78 12.43
C ILE A 156 1.94 23.22 12.23
N VAL A 157 2.58 23.92 11.30
CA VAL A 157 2.20 25.28 10.92
C VAL A 157 1.45 25.21 9.59
N LYS A 158 0.23 25.75 9.56
CA LYS A 158 -0.56 25.92 8.35
C LYS A 158 -0.58 27.40 7.98
N LEU A 159 -0.29 27.72 6.73
CA LEU A 159 -0.32 29.10 6.23
C LEU A 159 -1.56 29.33 5.38
N TYR A 160 -2.13 30.53 5.42
CA TYR A 160 -3.35 30.85 4.69
C TYR A 160 -3.16 32.05 3.76
N CYS A 161 -3.55 31.89 2.50
CA CYS A 161 -3.66 33.02 1.57
C CYS A 161 -5.08 33.60 1.60
N SER A 162 -5.23 34.82 2.13
CA SER A 162 -6.53 35.50 2.17
C SER A 162 -7.06 35.93 0.80
N SER A 163 -6.19 36.12 -0.19
CA SER A 163 -6.59 36.57 -1.53
C SER A 163 -7.27 35.48 -2.35
N CYS A 164 -6.69 34.28 -2.40
CA CYS A 164 -7.25 33.13 -3.14
C CYS A 164 -7.88 32.05 -2.25
N LYS A 165 -7.90 32.26 -0.93
CA LYS A 165 -8.50 31.35 0.07
C LYS A 165 -7.91 29.94 0.04
N THR A 166 -6.60 29.84 -0.19
CA THR A 166 -5.87 28.56 -0.19
C THR A 166 -5.22 28.35 1.17
N ASP A 167 -5.42 27.17 1.76
CA ASP A 167 -4.71 26.71 2.95
C ASP A 167 -3.48 25.89 2.53
N TYR A 168 -2.30 26.26 3.02
CA TYR A 168 -1.04 25.59 2.74
C TYR A 168 -0.67 24.75 3.97
N HIS A 169 -0.58 23.44 3.76
CA HIS A 169 -0.10 22.47 4.74
C HIS A 169 1.34 22.07 4.39
N ASN A 170 1.97 21.24 5.23
CA ASN A 170 3.31 20.71 4.98
C ASN A 170 3.38 19.81 3.74
N ASN A 171 2.37 18.95 3.50
CA ASN A 171 2.38 17.97 2.41
C ASN A 171 1.60 18.39 1.15
N PHE A 172 0.59 19.23 1.33
CA PHE A 172 -0.35 19.60 0.28
C PHE A 172 -0.87 21.02 0.50
N LEU A 173 -1.52 21.56 -0.52
CA LEU A 173 -2.36 22.75 -0.40
C LEU A 173 -3.83 22.35 -0.58
N VAL A 174 -4.72 23.15 0.01
CA VAL A 174 -6.17 22.96 -0.06
C VAL A 174 -6.79 24.16 -0.74
N HIS A 175 -7.49 23.91 -1.84
CA HIS A 175 -8.24 24.92 -2.57
C HIS A 175 -9.50 24.27 -3.14
N ASP A 176 -10.65 24.95 -3.01
CA ASP A 176 -11.94 24.51 -3.54
C ASP A 176 -12.34 23.06 -3.18
N GLY A 177 -11.97 22.61 -1.98
CA GLY A 177 -12.34 21.28 -1.48
C GLY A 177 -11.42 20.13 -1.94
N GLU A 178 -10.33 20.44 -2.64
CA GLU A 178 -9.33 19.46 -3.08
C GLU A 178 -8.00 19.63 -2.33
N ARG A 179 -7.32 18.52 -2.04
CA ARG A 179 -5.93 18.47 -1.57
C ARG A 179 -5.02 18.19 -2.77
N ALA A 180 -4.18 19.15 -3.12
CA ALA A 180 -3.15 18.99 -4.12
C ALA A 180 -1.78 18.86 -3.43
N TYR A 181 -1.17 17.67 -3.52
CA TYR A 181 0.15 17.42 -2.95
C TYR A 181 1.23 18.17 -3.73
N TYR A 182 2.27 18.63 -3.01
CA TYR A 182 3.45 19.20 -3.65
C TYR A 182 4.20 18.13 -4.46
N GLN A 183 5.08 18.56 -5.36
CA GLN A 183 5.89 17.61 -6.13
C GLN A 183 6.94 16.92 -5.24
N GLY A 184 7.21 15.65 -5.55
CA GLY A 184 8.15 14.83 -4.80
C GLY A 184 7.52 14.11 -3.61
N ILE A 185 8.37 13.48 -2.79
CA ILE A 185 7.97 12.83 -1.55
C ILE A 185 8.43 13.73 -0.40
N PRO A 186 7.51 14.20 0.47
CA PRO A 186 7.88 15.05 1.60
C PRO A 186 8.68 14.26 2.63
N GLN A 187 9.60 14.94 3.32
CA GLN A 187 10.40 14.33 4.39
C GLN A 187 9.52 13.75 5.52
N TYR A 188 8.40 14.39 5.84
CA TYR A 188 7.45 13.95 6.85
C TYR A 188 6.07 13.83 6.24
N LEU A 189 5.55 12.62 6.11
CA LEU A 189 4.23 12.31 5.56
C LEU A 189 3.15 12.46 6.63
N GLU A 190 2.11 13.23 6.35
CA GLU A 190 0.90 13.32 7.16
C GLU A 190 0.11 12.00 7.04
N VAL A 191 0.00 11.28 8.16
CA VAL A 191 -0.67 9.97 8.24
C VAL A 191 -1.92 10.00 9.14
N GLY A 192 -2.19 11.16 9.74
CA GLY A 192 -3.38 11.49 10.52
C GLY A 192 -3.37 12.97 10.85
N ASP A 193 -4.47 13.50 11.39
CA ASP A 193 -4.64 14.95 11.60
C ASP A 193 -3.53 15.59 12.44
N HIS A 194 -2.89 14.81 13.32
CA HIS A 194 -1.82 15.23 14.23
C HIS A 194 -0.63 14.26 14.23
N GLN A 195 -0.50 13.41 13.20
CA GLN A 195 0.53 12.37 13.15
C GLN A 195 1.25 12.38 11.82
N PHE A 196 2.57 12.38 11.90
CA PHE A 196 3.48 12.44 10.77
C PHE A 196 4.49 11.30 10.85
N VAL A 197 4.92 10.79 9.71
CA VAL A 197 5.90 9.72 9.61
C VAL A 197 7.01 10.19 8.69
N GLU A 198 8.25 10.08 9.14
CA GLU A 198 9.41 10.33 8.30
C GLU A 198 9.44 9.39 7.08
N ASP A 199 9.78 9.90 5.91
CA ASP A 199 9.82 9.15 4.65
C ASP A 199 10.70 7.88 4.76
N ARG A 200 11.81 7.97 5.51
CA ARG A 200 12.70 6.83 5.81
C ARG A 200 12.00 5.73 6.59
N VAL A 201 11.14 6.08 7.54
CA VAL A 201 10.33 5.12 8.31
C VAL A 201 9.27 4.48 7.42
N ALA A 202 8.57 5.28 6.59
CA ALA A 202 7.62 4.74 5.62
C ALA A 202 8.28 3.77 4.64
N LYS A 203 9.48 4.12 4.13
CA LYS A 203 10.28 3.26 3.24
C LYS A 203 10.75 1.98 3.92
N MET A 204 11.13 2.04 5.20
CA MET A 204 11.45 0.86 6.00
C MET A 204 10.26 -0.09 6.08
N TRP A 205 9.06 0.41 6.41
CA TRP A 205 7.85 -0.43 6.46
C TRP A 205 7.50 -1.03 5.10
N ILE A 206 7.58 -0.26 4.02
CA ILE A 206 7.37 -0.76 2.65
C ILE A 206 8.35 -1.91 2.35
N THR A 207 9.62 -1.76 2.74
CA THR A 207 10.65 -2.79 2.53
C THR A 207 10.39 -4.04 3.36
N GLN A 208 9.99 -3.89 4.63
CA GLN A 208 9.63 -5.01 5.50
C GLN A 208 8.38 -5.76 4.99
N MET A 209 7.39 -5.04 4.48
CA MET A 209 6.22 -5.62 3.81
C MET A 209 6.60 -6.37 2.53
N LEU A 210 7.53 -5.82 1.73
CA LEU A 210 7.95 -6.37 0.44
C LEU A 210 8.81 -7.64 0.60
N MET A 211 9.77 -7.62 1.53
CA MET A 211 10.83 -8.62 1.62
C MET A 211 10.58 -9.68 2.69
N ALA A 212 9.83 -9.36 3.74
CA ALA A 212 9.63 -10.23 4.89
C ALA A 212 8.14 -10.40 5.27
N TRP A 213 7.23 -9.90 4.43
CA TRP A 213 5.78 -9.97 4.63
C TRP A 213 5.31 -9.54 6.04
N VAL A 214 5.96 -8.52 6.58
CA VAL A 214 5.61 -7.95 7.89
C VAL A 214 4.29 -7.18 7.76
N SER A 215 3.28 -7.54 8.56
CA SER A 215 1.98 -6.84 8.58
C SER A 215 2.12 -5.37 9.00
N ALA A 216 1.16 -4.53 8.63
CA ALA A 216 1.13 -3.12 9.07
C ALA A 216 1.08 -2.99 10.60
N SER A 217 0.36 -3.89 11.28
CA SER A 217 0.30 -3.95 12.74
C SER A 217 1.63 -4.36 13.37
N ASN A 218 2.33 -5.35 12.80
CA ASN A 218 3.65 -5.74 13.26
C ASN A 218 4.67 -4.63 13.02
N ASN A 219 4.59 -3.91 11.89
CA ASN A 219 5.43 -2.73 11.65
C ASN A 219 5.19 -1.65 12.71
N ALA A 220 3.93 -1.38 13.06
CA ALA A 220 3.59 -0.43 14.13
C ALA A 220 4.15 -0.89 15.48
N LYS A 221 3.98 -2.17 15.83
CA LYS A 221 4.49 -2.76 17.07
C LYS A 221 6.02 -2.77 17.14
N LEU A 222 6.70 -3.14 16.06
CA LEU A 222 8.16 -3.10 15.95
C LEU A 222 8.68 -1.68 16.15
N TYR A 223 8.06 -0.69 15.52
CA TYR A 223 8.42 0.70 15.76
C TYR A 223 8.23 1.07 17.23
N GLN A 224 7.07 0.75 17.83
CA GLN A 224 6.80 1.05 19.23
C GLN A 224 7.83 0.41 20.18
N MET A 225 8.21 -0.84 19.95
CA MET A 225 9.15 -1.55 20.81
C MET A 225 10.59 -1.04 20.72
N ASN A 226 10.99 -0.46 19.59
CA ASN A 226 12.38 -0.04 19.36
C ASN A 226 12.58 1.48 19.43
N LEU A 227 11.55 2.26 19.11
CA LEU A 227 11.66 3.69 18.79
C LEU A 227 10.55 4.54 19.45
N ALA A 228 9.75 3.96 20.36
CA ALA A 228 8.86 4.78 21.16
C ALA A 228 9.65 5.73 22.05
N ALA A 229 9.21 6.98 22.12
CA ALA A 229 9.77 7.93 23.05
C ALA A 229 9.09 7.76 24.41
N GLU A 230 9.69 6.95 25.29
CA GLU A 230 9.25 6.78 26.70
C GLU A 230 9.10 8.14 27.39
N TYR A 231 9.95 9.11 27.06
CA TYR A 231 9.90 10.43 27.67
C TYR A 231 8.65 11.25 27.32
N LEU A 232 7.83 10.84 26.33
CA LEU A 232 6.58 11.52 25.97
C LEU A 232 5.38 11.01 26.78
N THR A 233 5.43 9.81 27.36
CA THR A 233 4.30 9.25 28.11
C THR A 233 4.05 9.98 29.43
N ASP A 234 5.08 10.61 29.98
CA ASP A 234 5.04 11.29 31.28
C ASP A 234 5.00 12.82 31.14
N THR A 235 4.32 13.35 30.12
CA THR A 235 4.31 14.79 29.81
C THR A 235 2.91 15.33 29.60
N GLU A 236 2.74 16.65 29.76
CA GLU A 236 1.51 17.37 29.39
C GLU A 236 1.32 17.54 27.86
N TRP A 237 2.13 16.85 27.05
CA TRP A 237 1.93 16.88 25.60
C TRP A 237 0.58 16.23 25.27
N GLN A 238 -0.20 16.91 24.43
CA GLN A 238 -1.60 16.53 24.18
C GLN A 238 -1.77 15.12 23.59
N PHE A 239 -0.75 14.63 22.88
CA PHE A 239 -0.82 13.39 22.13
C PHE A 239 0.15 12.35 22.68
N VAL A 240 -0.33 11.11 22.80
CA VAL A 240 0.48 9.95 23.16
C VAL A 240 1.11 9.37 21.88
N PRO A 241 2.41 9.04 21.87
CA PRO A 241 3.10 8.47 20.70
C PRO A 241 2.76 7.00 20.50
N ARG A 242 1.48 6.72 20.24
CA ARG A 242 1.00 5.38 19.90
C ARG A 242 0.77 5.30 18.41
N LEU A 243 1.66 4.58 17.73
CA LEU A 243 1.54 4.31 16.30
C LEU A 243 0.50 3.21 16.06
N MET A 244 -0.44 3.46 15.14
CA MET A 244 -1.54 2.58 14.81
C MET A 244 -1.37 1.93 13.44
N THR A 245 -1.99 0.77 13.24
CA THR A 245 -1.97 0.01 11.97
C THR A 245 -2.43 0.86 10.79
N GLU A 246 -3.45 1.69 10.98
CA GLU A 246 -4.03 2.57 9.97
C GLU A 246 -3.01 3.61 9.49
N GLN A 247 -2.18 4.13 10.39
CA GLN A 247 -1.16 5.13 10.06
C GLN A 247 -0.05 4.52 9.19
N VAL A 248 0.32 3.26 9.44
CA VAL A 248 1.26 2.52 8.59
C VAL A 248 0.67 2.29 7.19
N TRP A 249 -0.61 1.94 7.09
CA TRP A 249 -1.29 1.80 5.79
C TRP A 249 -1.40 3.13 5.04
N ILE A 250 -1.74 4.22 5.73
CA ILE A 250 -1.80 5.56 5.12
C ILE A 250 -0.41 5.97 4.62
N ALA A 251 0.65 5.74 5.41
CA ALA A 251 2.02 5.99 4.98
C ALA A 251 2.36 5.20 3.70
N PHE A 252 2.07 3.89 3.69
CA PHE A 252 2.30 3.02 2.54
C PHE A 252 1.55 3.52 1.29
N VAL A 253 0.26 3.82 1.41
CA VAL A 253 -0.59 4.24 0.29
C VAL A 253 -0.15 5.61 -0.23
N CYS A 254 -0.01 6.59 0.67
CA CYS A 254 0.38 7.95 0.30
C CYS A 254 1.76 7.98 -0.36
N TYR A 255 2.77 7.33 0.24
CA TYR A 255 4.11 7.21 -0.33
C TYR A 255 4.07 6.56 -1.73
N SER A 256 3.34 5.45 -1.87
CA SER A 256 3.24 4.73 -3.15
C SER A 256 2.60 5.57 -4.24
N LEU A 257 1.54 6.32 -3.92
CA LEU A 257 0.85 7.21 -4.87
C LEU A 257 1.69 8.44 -5.23
N LEU A 258 2.39 9.05 -4.27
CA LEU A 258 3.29 10.17 -4.55
C LEU A 258 4.45 9.74 -5.45
N ASN A 259 5.08 8.59 -5.16
CA ASN A 259 6.13 8.03 -5.99
C ASN A 259 5.63 7.71 -7.41
N ASP A 260 4.41 7.19 -7.55
CA ASP A 260 3.76 6.92 -8.84
C ASP A 260 3.55 8.22 -9.65
N LYS A 261 2.92 9.24 -9.05
CA LYS A 261 2.68 10.52 -9.73
C LYS A 261 3.98 11.25 -10.08
N MET A 262 4.99 11.18 -9.21
CA MET A 262 6.32 11.75 -9.44
C MET A 262 6.99 11.17 -10.70
N ARG A 263 6.88 9.86 -10.95
CA ARG A 263 7.45 9.22 -12.15
C ARG A 263 6.88 9.78 -13.45
N TYR A 264 5.64 10.24 -13.43
CA TYR A 264 4.95 10.83 -14.57
C TYR A 264 4.96 12.35 -14.59
N GLY A 265 5.68 13.01 -13.68
CA GLY A 265 5.69 14.47 -13.55
C GLY A 265 4.35 15.07 -13.13
N ASN A 266 3.44 14.25 -12.60
CA ASN A 266 2.10 14.64 -12.17
C ASN A 266 2.05 14.91 -10.66
N ARG A 267 1.00 15.62 -10.23
CA ARG A 267 0.68 15.80 -8.80
C ARG A 267 -0.40 14.84 -8.37
N LEU A 268 -0.37 14.43 -7.11
CA LEU A 268 -1.47 13.70 -6.49
C LEU A 268 -2.54 14.72 -6.06
N ILE A 269 -3.76 14.54 -6.56
CA ILE A 269 -4.93 15.34 -6.20
C ILE A 269 -5.99 14.39 -5.65
N VAL A 270 -6.51 14.71 -4.47
CA VAL A 270 -7.53 13.92 -3.78
C VAL A 270 -8.55 14.85 -3.10
N PRO A 271 -9.78 14.39 -2.82
CA PRO A 271 -10.75 15.20 -2.07
C PRO A 271 -10.22 15.58 -0.67
N HIS A 272 -10.45 16.84 -0.26
CA HIS A 272 -10.12 17.30 1.09
C HIS A 272 -11.14 16.87 2.13
N THR A 273 -12.40 16.76 1.72
CA THR A 273 -13.55 16.40 2.55
C THR A 273 -13.91 14.92 2.40
N GLY A 274 -14.71 14.40 3.34
CA GLY A 274 -15.11 13.00 3.38
C GLY A 274 -14.36 12.19 4.44
N GLU A 275 -14.56 10.88 4.43
CA GLU A 275 -13.87 10.00 5.37
C GLU A 275 -12.41 9.79 4.94
N GLN A 276 -11.47 9.96 5.88
CA GLN A 276 -10.03 9.82 5.61
C GLN A 276 -9.68 8.46 4.99
N LYS A 277 -10.38 7.40 5.38
CA LYS A 277 -10.20 6.04 4.85
C LYS A 277 -10.47 5.94 3.33
N ASP A 278 -11.31 6.84 2.80
CA ASP A 278 -11.77 6.82 1.41
C ASP A 278 -11.02 7.84 0.53
N CYS A 279 -10.24 8.75 1.14
CA CYS A 279 -9.56 9.85 0.47
C CYS A 279 -8.69 9.39 -0.73
N PHE A 280 -7.96 8.29 -0.57
CA PHE A 280 -7.08 7.75 -1.62
C PHE A 280 -7.73 6.69 -2.52
N THR A 281 -8.98 6.30 -2.27
CA THR A 281 -9.63 5.18 -2.96
C THR A 281 -9.66 5.35 -4.47
N GLN A 282 -9.97 6.56 -4.94
CA GLN A 282 -10.03 6.84 -6.38
C GLN A 282 -8.63 6.80 -7.02
N ALA A 283 -7.64 7.44 -6.40
CA ALA A 283 -6.25 7.42 -6.88
C ALA A 283 -5.66 6.00 -6.91
N MET A 284 -5.97 5.15 -5.92
CA MET A 284 -5.58 3.74 -5.91
C MET A 284 -6.26 2.95 -7.03
N LYS A 285 -7.54 3.22 -7.32
CA LYS A 285 -8.27 2.59 -8.43
C LYS A 285 -7.64 2.95 -9.76
N GLU A 286 -7.39 4.24 -10.01
CA GLU A 286 -6.74 4.72 -11.22
C GLU A 286 -5.39 4.03 -11.44
N ARG A 287 -4.52 4.03 -10.42
CA ARG A 287 -3.22 3.36 -10.49
C ARG A 287 -3.34 1.86 -10.76
N ASN A 288 -4.28 1.16 -10.11
CA ASN A 288 -4.48 -0.26 -10.35
C ASN A 288 -5.04 -0.54 -11.74
N MET A 289 -5.94 0.31 -12.25
CA MET A 289 -6.48 0.20 -13.61
C MET A 289 -5.40 0.44 -14.66
N ASP A 290 -4.53 1.44 -14.45
CA ASP A 290 -3.37 1.70 -15.31
C ASP A 290 -2.49 0.44 -15.43
N MET A 291 -2.14 -0.19 -14.31
CA MET A 291 -1.37 -1.44 -14.30
C MET A 291 -2.09 -2.64 -14.96
N ILE A 292 -3.41 -2.71 -14.86
CA ILE A 292 -4.22 -3.79 -15.46
C ILE A 292 -4.30 -3.61 -16.99
N LEU A 293 -4.50 -2.38 -17.45
CA LEU A 293 -4.71 -2.08 -18.86
C LEU A 293 -3.39 -1.92 -19.63
N HIS A 294 -2.37 -1.37 -18.99
CA HIS A 294 -1.13 -0.98 -19.64
C HIS A 294 0.10 -1.76 -19.18
N GLY A 295 -0.02 -2.61 -18.16
CA GLY A 295 1.10 -3.30 -17.55
C GLY A 295 1.89 -2.40 -16.59
N GLN A 296 2.99 -2.92 -16.04
CA GLN A 296 3.87 -2.14 -15.19
C GLN A 296 4.78 -1.23 -16.05
N PRO A 297 4.80 0.09 -15.81
CA PRO A 297 5.48 1.04 -16.69
C PRO A 297 6.95 0.70 -16.97
N ASP A 298 7.71 0.39 -15.92
CA ASP A 298 9.14 0.05 -16.02
C ASP A 298 9.38 -1.35 -16.62
N ALA A 299 8.34 -2.18 -16.72
CA ALA A 299 8.44 -3.55 -17.24
C ALA A 299 8.13 -3.63 -18.75
N ILE A 300 7.42 -2.64 -19.32
CA ILE A 300 6.99 -2.63 -20.72
C ILE A 300 8.20 -2.76 -21.67
N SER A 301 9.25 -2.00 -21.40
CA SER A 301 10.49 -1.96 -22.19
C SER A 301 11.55 -2.96 -21.74
N HIS A 302 11.26 -3.79 -20.73
CA HIS A 302 12.25 -4.69 -20.17
C HIS A 302 12.66 -5.78 -21.17
N ALA A 303 13.96 -5.81 -21.51
CA ALA A 303 14.60 -6.89 -22.24
C ALA A 303 16.01 -7.12 -21.66
N CYS A 304 16.23 -8.30 -21.05
CA CYS A 304 17.54 -8.75 -20.62
C CYS A 304 17.89 -10.09 -21.28
N ASP A 305 19.14 -10.52 -21.15
CA ASP A 305 19.69 -11.79 -21.66
C ASP A 305 18.94 -13.04 -21.17
N LYS A 306 18.26 -12.95 -20.01
CA LYS A 306 17.41 -14.03 -19.50
C LYS A 306 16.02 -14.06 -20.14
N CYS A 307 15.54 -12.93 -20.64
CA CYS A 307 14.18 -12.77 -21.17
C CYS A 307 14.14 -12.80 -22.69
N PHE A 308 15.24 -12.51 -23.35
CA PHE A 308 15.32 -12.32 -24.78
C PHE A 308 16.45 -13.13 -25.37
N ARG A 309 16.19 -13.75 -26.53
CA ARG A 309 17.19 -14.51 -27.26
C ARG A 309 17.07 -14.31 -28.76
N THR A 310 18.23 -14.29 -29.42
CA THR A 310 18.39 -14.55 -30.86
C THR A 310 18.86 -15.99 -31.07
N TYR A 311 18.29 -16.69 -32.05
CA TYR A 311 18.65 -18.07 -32.39
C TYR A 311 18.61 -18.28 -33.90
N LYS A 312 19.40 -19.24 -34.38
CA LYS A 312 19.35 -19.68 -35.79
C LYS A 312 18.40 -20.84 -35.94
N THR A 313 17.56 -20.79 -36.96
CA THR A 313 16.72 -21.91 -37.38
C THR A 313 17.51 -22.93 -38.19
N GLU A 314 16.91 -24.08 -38.46
CA GLU A 314 17.48 -25.12 -39.35
C GLU A 314 17.76 -24.60 -40.77
N ASN A 315 17.09 -23.53 -41.19
CA ASN A 315 17.26 -22.89 -42.50
C ASN A 315 18.27 -21.72 -42.48
N ASP A 316 19.12 -21.63 -41.45
CA ASP A 316 20.07 -20.53 -41.21
C ASP A 316 19.45 -19.12 -41.03
N GLU A 317 18.13 -19.01 -40.94
CA GLU A 317 17.46 -17.75 -40.59
C GLU A 317 17.68 -17.39 -39.12
N ILE A 318 18.06 -16.15 -38.84
CA ILE A 318 18.12 -15.60 -37.49
C ILE A 318 16.71 -15.17 -37.07
N ARG A 319 16.24 -15.73 -35.95
CA ARG A 319 14.97 -15.37 -35.33
C ARG A 319 15.17 -14.93 -33.89
N GLU A 320 14.17 -14.26 -33.36
CA GLU A 320 14.15 -13.73 -32.00
C GLU A 320 13.02 -14.36 -31.21
N CYS A 321 13.18 -14.46 -29.90
CA CYS A 321 12.14 -14.92 -29.00
C CYS A 321 12.18 -14.15 -27.68
N HIS A 322 11.07 -13.50 -27.37
CA HIS A 322 10.83 -12.79 -26.12
C HIS A 322 9.56 -13.33 -25.44
N PRO A 323 9.67 -14.43 -24.67
CA PRO A 323 8.50 -15.06 -24.08
C PRO A 323 7.90 -14.25 -22.92
N ILE A 324 6.66 -14.62 -22.59
CA ILE A 324 5.97 -14.24 -21.36
C ILE A 324 5.38 -15.48 -20.70
N VAL A 325 5.45 -15.56 -19.38
CA VAL A 325 4.90 -16.67 -18.58
C VAL A 325 3.69 -16.16 -17.81
N GLY A 326 2.54 -16.81 -18.02
CA GLY A 326 1.30 -16.52 -17.32
C GLY A 326 0.98 -17.58 -16.28
N ASP A 327 0.69 -17.16 -15.05
CA ASP A 327 0.19 -18.05 -14.00
C ASP A 327 -0.62 -17.26 -12.95
N GLY A 328 -1.43 -17.97 -12.17
CA GLY A 328 -2.38 -17.45 -11.21
C GLY A 328 -2.17 -17.98 -9.80
N ILE A 329 -2.34 -17.13 -8.79
CA ILE A 329 -2.41 -17.55 -7.38
C ILE A 329 -3.73 -17.14 -6.73
N THR A 330 -4.34 -18.08 -6.02
CA THR A 330 -5.50 -17.82 -5.17
C THR A 330 -5.09 -17.10 -3.89
N LEU A 331 -5.08 -15.76 -3.93
CA LEU A 331 -5.00 -14.94 -2.71
C LEU A 331 -6.37 -14.88 -2.00
N GLY A 332 -7.46 -15.04 -2.75
CA GLY A 332 -8.83 -15.03 -2.24
C GLY A 332 -9.17 -13.76 -1.47
N ARG A 333 -9.33 -12.61 -2.13
CA ARG A 333 -9.82 -11.38 -1.45
C ARG A 333 -11.35 -11.39 -1.40
N PRO A 334 -11.99 -10.91 -0.32
CA PRO A 334 -13.45 -10.76 -0.28
C PRO A 334 -13.98 -10.00 -1.50
N CYS A 335 -15.00 -10.56 -2.16
CA CYS A 335 -15.68 -9.94 -3.30
C CYS A 335 -17.19 -10.11 -3.21
N CYS A 336 -17.91 -9.46 -4.12
CA CYS A 336 -19.35 -9.62 -4.21
C CYS A 336 -19.73 -11.09 -4.43
N SER A 337 -20.75 -11.55 -3.70
CA SER A 337 -21.33 -12.87 -3.83
C SER A 337 -22.00 -13.15 -5.18
N SER A 338 -22.29 -12.11 -5.98
CA SER A 338 -22.73 -12.27 -7.36
C SER A 338 -21.56 -12.73 -8.23
N PHE A 339 -21.76 -13.83 -8.98
CA PHE A 339 -20.69 -14.45 -9.77
C PHE A 339 -20.09 -13.47 -10.78
N GLY A 340 -18.75 -13.41 -10.83
CA GLY A 340 -18.03 -12.55 -11.78
C GLY A 340 -18.13 -11.04 -11.53
N CYS A 341 -18.84 -10.59 -10.49
CA CYS A 341 -19.05 -9.16 -10.24
C CYS A 341 -17.74 -8.46 -9.85
N PRO A 342 -17.27 -7.44 -10.62
CA PRO A 342 -16.04 -6.72 -10.33
C PRO A 342 -16.23 -5.57 -9.32
N GLU A 343 -17.47 -5.26 -8.95
CA GLU A 343 -17.75 -4.14 -8.05
C GLU A 343 -17.29 -4.46 -6.62
N PRO A 344 -16.47 -3.59 -6.00
CA PRO A 344 -15.97 -3.84 -4.66
C PRO A 344 -17.09 -3.80 -3.62
N LEU A 345 -16.90 -4.58 -2.55
CA LEU A 345 -17.74 -4.49 -1.36
C LEU A 345 -17.56 -3.11 -0.71
N GLN A 346 -18.67 -2.54 -0.21
CA GLN A 346 -18.60 -1.30 0.58
C GLN A 346 -17.97 -1.52 1.97
N ASN A 347 -18.00 -2.76 2.45
CA ASN A 347 -17.38 -3.21 3.68
C ASN A 347 -17.04 -4.70 3.52
N ASN A 348 -15.88 -5.13 4.02
CA ASN A 348 -15.46 -6.54 3.95
C ASN A 348 -16.41 -7.52 4.68
N ARG A 349 -17.33 -7.02 5.51
CA ARG A 349 -18.39 -7.80 6.17
C ARG A 349 -19.65 -7.98 5.31
N HIS A 350 -19.81 -7.25 4.21
CA HIS A 350 -20.97 -7.37 3.33
C HIS A 350 -20.84 -8.59 2.41
N ARG A 351 -21.96 -9.24 2.10
CA ARG A 351 -22.01 -10.33 1.11
C ARG A 351 -22.10 -9.78 -0.32
N PHE A 352 -22.81 -8.68 -0.51
CA PHE A 352 -23.06 -8.10 -1.82
C PHE A 352 -22.52 -6.67 -1.93
N CYS A 353 -22.13 -6.27 -3.14
CA CYS A 353 -21.78 -4.89 -3.46
C CYS A 353 -23.01 -3.98 -3.40
N LYS A 354 -22.83 -2.69 -3.67
CA LYS A 354 -23.93 -1.71 -3.62
C LYS A 354 -25.01 -2.05 -4.65
N THR A 355 -24.62 -2.45 -5.87
CA THR A 355 -25.57 -2.83 -6.93
C THR A 355 -26.34 -4.11 -6.61
N HIS A 356 -25.70 -5.11 -6.00
CA HIS A 356 -26.32 -6.40 -5.70
C HIS A 356 -26.95 -6.47 -4.29
N LYS A 357 -27.09 -5.36 -3.58
CA LYS A 357 -27.58 -5.34 -2.19
C LYS A 357 -28.96 -5.98 -2.03
N THR A 358 -29.81 -5.92 -3.06
CA THR A 358 -31.16 -6.54 -3.05
C THR A 358 -31.11 -8.06 -2.92
N MET A 359 -30.01 -8.70 -3.34
CA MET A 359 -29.82 -10.16 -3.24
C MET A 359 -29.74 -10.64 -1.79
N GLU A 360 -29.49 -9.77 -0.82
CA GLU A 360 -29.57 -10.10 0.61
C GLU A 360 -30.98 -10.49 1.06
N LYS A 361 -32.00 -10.11 0.28
CA LYS A 361 -33.41 -10.40 0.57
C LYS A 361 -33.87 -11.74 -0.03
N ILE A 362 -33.00 -12.45 -0.75
CA ILE A 362 -33.30 -13.73 -1.39
C ILE A 362 -32.65 -14.86 -0.58
N CYS A 363 -33.32 -16.01 -0.52
CA CYS A 363 -32.81 -17.21 0.12
C CYS A 363 -31.40 -17.57 -0.37
N VAL A 364 -30.53 -17.94 0.56
CA VAL A 364 -29.11 -18.28 0.31
C VAL A 364 -28.86 -19.64 -0.37
N ILE A 365 -29.92 -20.39 -0.63
CA ILE A 365 -29.85 -21.65 -1.36
C ILE A 365 -29.88 -21.30 -2.85
N ASP A 366 -28.85 -21.68 -3.60
CA ASP A 366 -28.60 -21.16 -4.97
C ASP A 366 -29.80 -21.33 -5.92
N ILE A 367 -30.61 -22.38 -5.75
CA ILE A 367 -31.78 -22.68 -6.57
C ILE A 367 -33.09 -22.04 -6.06
N CYS A 368 -33.08 -21.42 -4.88
CA CYS A 368 -34.27 -20.87 -4.23
C CYS A 368 -34.37 -19.36 -4.45
N LYS A 369 -35.47 -18.90 -5.04
CA LYS A 369 -35.74 -17.47 -5.31
C LYS A 369 -36.68 -16.82 -4.29
N GLU A 370 -37.12 -17.58 -3.29
CA GLU A 370 -38.04 -17.10 -2.26
C GLU A 370 -37.37 -16.06 -1.34
N PRO A 371 -38.14 -15.09 -0.80
CA PRO A 371 -37.61 -14.09 0.10
C PRO A 371 -37.16 -14.69 1.44
N VAL A 372 -36.18 -14.05 2.06
CA VAL A 372 -35.72 -14.43 3.42
C VAL A 372 -36.85 -14.28 4.45
N SER A 373 -36.91 -15.22 5.39
CA SER A 373 -38.00 -15.33 6.36
C SER A 373 -37.97 -14.31 7.49
N GLY A 374 -36.90 -13.53 7.64
CA GLY A 374 -36.79 -12.48 8.66
C GLY A 374 -35.45 -11.74 8.64
N VAL A 375 -35.34 -10.67 9.43
CA VAL A 375 -34.20 -9.72 9.42
C VAL A 375 -32.86 -10.38 9.77
N LYS A 376 -32.86 -11.45 10.57
CA LYS A 376 -31.66 -12.20 10.98
C LYS A 376 -31.50 -13.56 10.29
N SER A 377 -32.39 -13.90 9.35
CA SER A 377 -32.32 -15.17 8.60
C SER A 377 -31.76 -14.91 7.21
N LYS A 378 -30.94 -15.85 6.74
CA LYS A 378 -30.44 -15.89 5.36
C LYS A 378 -31.26 -16.84 4.47
N THR A 379 -32.28 -17.50 5.02
CA THR A 379 -33.10 -18.49 4.32
C THR A 379 -34.58 -18.12 4.28
N CYS A 380 -35.32 -18.68 3.33
CA CYS A 380 -36.77 -18.53 3.24
C CYS A 380 -37.51 -19.29 4.36
N ALA A 381 -38.84 -19.33 4.29
CA ALA A 381 -39.67 -19.95 5.32
C ALA A 381 -39.59 -21.49 5.37
N SER A 382 -38.99 -22.13 4.36
CA SER A 382 -38.79 -23.59 4.29
C SER A 382 -38.07 -24.11 5.53
N GLN A 383 -38.64 -25.16 6.14
CA GLN A 383 -38.08 -25.77 7.33
C GLN A 383 -36.73 -26.44 7.05
N GLU A 384 -36.55 -26.98 5.84
CA GLU A 384 -35.30 -27.57 5.36
C GLU A 384 -34.20 -26.50 5.25
N HIS A 385 -34.49 -25.36 4.63
CA HIS A 385 -33.51 -24.29 4.49
C HIS A 385 -33.14 -23.68 5.84
N LYS A 386 -34.13 -23.51 6.74
CA LYS A 386 -33.86 -23.07 8.11
C LYS A 386 -32.98 -24.05 8.89
N ALA A 387 -33.17 -25.35 8.69
CA ALA A 387 -32.32 -26.37 9.31
C ALA A 387 -30.87 -26.30 8.80
N ILE A 388 -30.67 -26.05 7.50
CA ILE A 388 -29.36 -25.79 6.89
C ILE A 388 -28.71 -24.53 7.51
N GLU A 389 -29.45 -23.42 7.63
CA GLU A 389 -28.94 -22.21 8.29
C GLU A 389 -28.57 -22.45 9.77
N ALA A 390 -29.39 -23.20 10.51
CA ALA A 390 -29.12 -23.55 11.91
C ALA A 390 -27.84 -24.37 12.05
N LYS A 391 -27.67 -25.40 11.21
CA LYS A 391 -26.47 -26.24 11.20
C LYS A 391 -25.21 -25.45 10.85
N ASN A 392 -25.30 -24.50 9.92
CA ASN A 392 -24.18 -23.62 9.60
C ASN A 392 -23.79 -22.72 10.79
N LYS A 393 -24.78 -22.18 11.52
CA LYS A 393 -24.53 -21.40 12.75
C LYS A 393 -23.85 -22.23 13.83
N GLU A 394 -24.27 -23.49 14.00
CA GLU A 394 -23.64 -24.44 14.94
C GLU A 394 -22.18 -24.73 14.57
N LYS A 395 -21.89 -24.96 13.28
CA LYS A 395 -20.51 -25.13 12.78
C LYS A 395 -19.62 -23.92 13.11
N GLY A 396 -20.12 -22.71 12.85
CA GLY A 396 -19.40 -21.47 13.17
C GLY A 396 -19.09 -21.33 14.67
N ALA A 397 -20.07 -21.62 15.53
CA ALA A 397 -19.89 -21.60 16.98
C ALA A 397 -18.87 -22.66 17.46
N ALA A 398 -18.92 -23.88 16.91
CA ALA A 398 -17.99 -24.96 17.25
C ALA A 398 -16.55 -24.65 16.84
N ALA A 399 -16.34 -24.05 15.66
CA ALA A 399 -15.02 -23.62 15.19
C ALA A 399 -14.41 -22.55 16.10
N PHE A 400 -15.22 -21.59 16.58
CA PHE A 400 -14.78 -20.59 17.55
C PHE A 400 -14.33 -21.22 18.88
N ILE A 401 -15.11 -22.18 19.40
CA ILE A 401 -14.80 -22.91 20.64
C ILE A 401 -13.50 -23.73 20.50
N LEU A 402 -13.30 -24.41 19.37
CA LEU A 402 -12.07 -25.16 19.09
C LEU A 402 -10.85 -24.24 18.99
N ARG A 403 -11.00 -23.06 18.38
CA ARG A 403 -9.93 -22.05 18.28
C ARG A 403 -9.57 -21.45 19.64
N GLU A 404 -10.55 -21.16 20.49
CA GLU A 404 -10.30 -20.75 21.88
C GLU A 404 -9.60 -21.84 22.70
N ARG A 405 -9.99 -23.11 22.52
CA ARG A 405 -9.33 -24.24 23.19
C ARG A 405 -7.88 -24.39 22.73
N TYR A 406 -7.60 -24.22 21.45
CA TYR A 406 -6.23 -24.25 20.92
C TYR A 406 -5.38 -23.11 21.49
N LYS A 407 -5.90 -21.87 21.51
CA LYS A 407 -5.22 -20.71 22.14
C LYS A 407 -4.94 -20.93 23.64
N LYS A 408 -5.86 -21.56 24.37
CA LYS A 408 -5.66 -21.92 25.79
C LYS A 408 -4.63 -23.02 25.98
N ALA A 409 -4.47 -23.94 25.02
CA ALA A 409 -3.45 -24.97 25.05
C ALA A 409 -2.04 -24.42 24.75
N GLU A 410 -1.90 -23.45 23.83
CA GLU A 410 -0.60 -22.80 23.53
C GLU A 410 -0.07 -21.95 24.69
N LEU A 411 -0.93 -21.36 25.53
CA LEU A 411 -0.52 -20.63 26.74
C LEU A 411 0.19 -21.51 27.80
N SER A 412 0.26 -22.83 27.61
CA SER A 412 1.08 -23.73 28.44
C SER A 412 2.56 -23.81 28.01
N HIS A 413 2.93 -23.19 26.88
CA HIS A 413 4.30 -23.00 26.44
C HIS A 413 4.62 -21.49 26.33
N ASN A 414 5.72 -21.05 26.95
CA ASN A 414 6.13 -19.64 27.09
C ASN A 414 6.49 -18.96 25.74
N VAL A 415 5.49 -18.69 24.90
CA VAL A 415 5.57 -17.72 23.81
C VAL A 415 4.27 -16.91 23.86
N GLU A 416 4.35 -15.63 24.19
CA GLU A 416 3.20 -14.73 24.06
C GLU A 416 2.66 -14.81 22.62
N PRO A 417 1.37 -15.12 22.40
CA PRO A 417 0.85 -15.19 21.05
C PRO A 417 0.91 -13.79 20.44
N LEU A 418 1.59 -13.69 19.29
CA LEU A 418 1.33 -12.65 18.31
C LEU A 418 -0.19 -12.52 18.15
N GLU A 419 -0.73 -11.31 18.22
CA GLU A 419 -2.12 -11.05 17.82
C GLU A 419 -2.24 -11.48 16.36
N THR A 420 -2.61 -12.74 16.13
CA THR A 420 -3.01 -13.22 14.82
C THR A 420 -4.25 -12.42 14.49
N HIS A 421 -4.12 -11.45 13.58
CA HIS A 421 -5.27 -10.87 12.90
C HIS A 421 -6.21 -12.00 12.50
N GLU A 422 -7.50 -11.76 12.66
CA GLU A 422 -8.57 -12.66 12.28
C GLU A 422 -8.33 -13.18 10.85
N ILE A 423 -7.67 -14.32 10.72
CA ILE A 423 -7.75 -15.12 9.52
C ILE A 423 -9.21 -15.60 9.51
N GLN A 424 -10.08 -14.79 8.90
CA GLN A 424 -11.50 -15.08 8.62
C GLN A 424 -11.64 -16.17 7.54
N GLN A 425 -10.57 -16.88 7.18
CA GLN A 425 -10.61 -17.95 6.19
C GLN A 425 -11.53 -19.11 6.62
N SER A 426 -11.73 -19.34 7.92
CA SER A 426 -12.55 -20.46 8.39
C SER A 426 -14.07 -20.22 8.33
N GLU A 427 -14.54 -18.98 8.20
CA GLU A 427 -15.98 -18.66 8.21
C GLU A 427 -16.62 -18.59 6.81
N ASP A 428 -15.81 -18.57 5.74
CA ASP A 428 -16.27 -18.37 4.35
C ASP A 428 -16.22 -19.66 3.50
N LEU A 429 -15.99 -20.85 4.09
CA LEU A 429 -16.03 -22.12 3.36
C LEU A 429 -17.48 -22.60 3.23
N ASP A 430 -18.10 -22.29 2.10
CA ASP A 430 -19.42 -22.80 1.73
C ASP A 430 -19.28 -24.22 1.14
N ASP A 431 -19.41 -25.24 2.00
CA ASP A 431 -19.42 -26.65 1.56
C ASP A 431 -20.82 -27.06 1.03
N PRO A 432 -20.90 -27.87 -0.05
CA PRO A 432 -22.18 -28.45 -0.48
C PRO A 432 -22.81 -29.30 0.64
N GLU A 433 -24.10 -29.12 0.88
CA GLU A 433 -24.85 -29.92 1.85
C GLU A 433 -25.80 -30.89 1.13
N GLU A 434 -25.73 -32.17 1.49
CA GLU A 434 -26.71 -33.18 1.05
C GLU A 434 -27.83 -33.29 2.07
N VAL A 435 -29.07 -33.30 1.59
CA VAL A 435 -30.26 -33.62 2.38
C VAL A 435 -30.82 -34.96 1.92
N ASP A 436 -31.07 -35.89 2.85
CA ASP A 436 -31.74 -37.15 2.56
C ASP A 436 -33.27 -37.06 2.69
N GLY A 437 -33.99 -38.10 2.25
CA GLY A 437 -35.45 -38.16 2.30
C GLY A 437 -36.07 -38.10 3.71
N ALA A 438 -35.26 -38.13 4.78
CA ALA A 438 -35.67 -37.94 6.16
C ALA A 438 -35.28 -36.56 6.73
N GLY A 439 -34.69 -35.68 5.92
CA GLY A 439 -34.26 -34.33 6.32
C GLY A 439 -32.90 -34.27 7.01
N HIS A 440 -32.10 -35.33 6.96
CA HIS A 440 -30.77 -35.35 7.56
C HIS A 440 -29.74 -34.68 6.64
N ILE A 441 -28.99 -33.72 7.18
CA ILE A 441 -28.04 -32.88 6.44
C ILE A 441 -26.62 -33.44 6.60
N THR A 442 -25.83 -33.59 5.54
CA THR A 442 -24.40 -34.01 5.58
C THR A 442 -23.53 -33.09 4.73
N ALA A 443 -22.34 -32.70 5.20
CA ALA A 443 -21.41 -31.84 4.45
C ALA A 443 -20.38 -32.67 3.66
N GLN A 444 -20.00 -32.23 2.46
CA GLN A 444 -18.93 -32.85 1.67
C GLN A 444 -17.72 -31.93 1.55
N GLN A 445 -16.51 -32.49 1.67
CA GLN A 445 -15.26 -31.77 1.40
C GLN A 445 -14.90 -31.82 -0.09
N PRO A 446 -14.72 -30.68 -0.78
CA PRO A 446 -14.20 -30.68 -2.14
C PRO A 446 -12.71 -31.05 -2.18
N ALA A 447 -12.28 -31.72 -3.26
CA ALA A 447 -10.88 -32.05 -3.49
C ALA A 447 -10.09 -30.79 -3.91
N ASN A 448 -9.00 -30.47 -3.21
CA ASN A 448 -8.05 -29.40 -3.59
C ASN A 448 -7.35 -29.79 -4.91
N SER A 449 -7.88 -29.32 -6.03
CA SER A 449 -7.18 -29.27 -7.30
C SER A 449 -6.64 -27.84 -7.46
N GLY A 450 -5.38 -27.70 -7.88
CA GLY A 450 -4.78 -26.37 -8.16
C GLY A 450 -5.60 -25.58 -9.17
N SER A 451 -5.39 -24.26 -9.26
CA SER A 451 -6.08 -23.41 -10.22
C SER A 451 -5.73 -23.84 -11.65
N VAL A 452 -6.75 -24.22 -12.42
CA VAL A 452 -6.65 -24.49 -13.85
C VAL A 452 -7.66 -23.61 -14.56
N GLY A 453 -7.25 -23.03 -15.69
CA GLY A 453 -8.14 -22.22 -16.53
C GLY A 453 -9.38 -22.99 -16.97
N ALA A 454 -10.52 -22.30 -17.04
CA ALA A 454 -11.81 -22.84 -17.45
C ALA A 454 -12.31 -22.19 -18.75
N GLU A 455 -13.26 -22.85 -19.42
CA GLU A 455 -14.00 -22.27 -20.55
C GLU A 455 -14.88 -21.09 -20.09
N ASP A 456 -15.31 -20.26 -21.05
CA ASP A 456 -16.10 -19.06 -20.79
C ASP A 456 -17.52 -19.40 -20.33
N ASP A 457 -17.73 -19.44 -19.02
CA ASP A 457 -19.07 -19.55 -18.45
C ASP A 457 -19.62 -18.16 -18.04
N SER A 458 -20.77 -17.79 -18.61
CA SER A 458 -21.54 -16.59 -18.24
C SER A 458 -22.40 -16.78 -16.97
N VAL A 459 -22.41 -17.98 -16.42
CA VAL A 459 -23.10 -18.40 -15.19
C VAL A 459 -22.04 -19.06 -14.31
N ALA A 460 -22.19 -19.06 -12.97
CA ALA A 460 -21.27 -19.82 -12.13
C ALA A 460 -21.18 -21.26 -12.66
N PRO A 461 -19.98 -21.82 -12.90
CA PRO A 461 -19.86 -23.18 -13.41
C PRO A 461 -20.72 -24.07 -12.53
N SER A 462 -21.62 -24.82 -13.17
CA SER A 462 -22.26 -25.95 -12.53
C SER A 462 -21.15 -26.95 -12.28
N THR A 463 -20.40 -26.80 -11.18
CA THR A 463 -19.71 -27.92 -10.57
C THR A 463 -20.77 -29.00 -10.49
N GLU A 464 -20.64 -30.05 -11.32
CA GLU A 464 -21.50 -31.22 -11.25
C GLU A 464 -21.70 -31.49 -9.76
N LEU A 465 -22.95 -31.39 -9.29
CA LEU A 465 -23.24 -31.74 -7.91
C LEU A 465 -22.61 -33.12 -7.70
N PRO A 466 -21.71 -33.29 -6.72
CA PRO A 466 -21.03 -34.55 -6.52
C PRO A 466 -22.07 -35.67 -6.54
N LYS A 467 -21.84 -36.71 -7.36
CA LYS A 467 -22.81 -37.76 -7.66
C LYS A 467 -23.52 -38.20 -6.38
N THR A 468 -24.77 -37.79 -6.20
CA THR A 468 -25.52 -38.09 -4.99
C THR A 468 -25.89 -39.57 -4.98
N LYS A 469 -25.97 -40.15 -3.77
CA LYS A 469 -26.57 -41.48 -3.61
C LYS A 469 -28.06 -41.42 -4.01
N PRO A 470 -28.64 -42.50 -4.57
CA PRO A 470 -30.06 -42.52 -4.93
C PRO A 470 -30.92 -42.11 -3.72
N GLY A 471 -31.81 -41.11 -3.90
CA GLY A 471 -32.69 -40.61 -2.83
C GLY A 471 -32.18 -39.40 -2.03
N LYS A 472 -31.07 -38.76 -2.44
CA LYS A 472 -30.56 -37.52 -1.81
C LYS A 472 -30.49 -36.36 -2.81
N GLN A 473 -30.86 -35.17 -2.35
CA GLN A 473 -30.69 -33.92 -3.09
C GLN A 473 -29.51 -33.14 -2.52
N ALA A 474 -28.55 -32.78 -3.36
CA ALA A 474 -27.47 -31.87 -2.98
C ALA A 474 -27.93 -30.42 -3.19
N LEU A 475 -27.92 -29.64 -2.11
CA LEU A 475 -28.24 -28.22 -2.13
C LEU A 475 -26.95 -27.42 -1.92
N LYS A 476 -26.66 -26.54 -2.87
CA LYS A 476 -25.55 -25.60 -2.77
C LYS A 476 -26.02 -24.35 -2.04
N THR A 477 -25.21 -23.90 -1.09
CA THR A 477 -25.50 -22.73 -0.26
C THR A 477 -24.36 -21.74 -0.37
N GLN A 478 -24.64 -20.45 -0.15
CA GLN A 478 -23.61 -19.42 -0.15
C GLN A 478 -23.76 -18.46 1.03
N PHE A 479 -23.59 -18.96 2.26
CA PHE A 479 -23.83 -18.18 3.49
C PHE A 479 -22.83 -17.04 3.67
N GLY A 480 -21.61 -17.22 3.18
CA GLY A 480 -20.53 -16.26 3.22
C GLY A 480 -20.56 -15.25 2.07
N ARG A 481 -19.47 -14.51 1.98
CA ARG A 481 -19.11 -13.71 0.80
C ARG A 481 -18.23 -14.55 -0.12
N ARG A 482 -18.31 -14.31 -1.43
CA ARG A 482 -17.33 -14.92 -2.35
C ARG A 482 -15.95 -14.33 -2.13
N ARG A 483 -14.95 -15.08 -2.59
CA ARG A 483 -13.57 -14.63 -2.69
C ARG A 483 -13.18 -14.59 -4.16
N THR A 484 -12.32 -13.63 -4.53
CA THR A 484 -11.75 -13.57 -5.88
C THR A 484 -11.09 -14.90 -6.23
N HIS A 485 -11.31 -15.40 -7.43
CA HIS A 485 -10.74 -16.66 -7.89
C HIS A 485 -9.21 -16.67 -7.78
N ASN A 486 -8.52 -15.84 -8.55
CA ASN A 486 -7.06 -15.76 -8.49
C ASN A 486 -6.55 -14.37 -8.89
N LYS A 487 -5.31 -14.07 -8.48
CA LYS A 487 -4.52 -12.98 -9.03
C LYS A 487 -3.70 -13.57 -10.18
N GLN A 488 -4.02 -13.20 -11.40
CA GLN A 488 -3.26 -13.59 -12.59
C GLN A 488 -2.06 -12.66 -12.74
N THR A 489 -0.90 -13.22 -13.08
CA THR A 489 0.30 -12.46 -13.40
C THR A 489 0.85 -12.86 -14.76
N LEU A 490 1.48 -11.90 -15.42
CA LEU A 490 2.36 -12.10 -16.58
C LEU A 490 3.76 -11.75 -16.13
N VAL A 491 4.69 -12.70 -16.26
CA VAL A 491 6.03 -12.62 -15.70
C VAL A 491 7.05 -12.92 -16.79
N ARG A 492 8.08 -12.09 -16.88
CA ARG A 492 9.23 -12.33 -17.76
C ARG A 492 10.12 -13.42 -17.15
N PRO A 493 10.84 -14.23 -17.96
CA PRO A 493 11.69 -15.32 -17.45
C PRO A 493 12.71 -14.93 -16.36
N CYS A 494 13.11 -13.66 -16.29
CA CYS A 494 14.01 -13.13 -15.26
C CYS A 494 13.35 -12.86 -13.89
N GLY A 495 12.02 -12.91 -13.80
CA GLY A 495 11.25 -12.62 -12.58
C GLY A 495 10.54 -11.25 -12.57
N ILE A 496 10.70 -10.43 -13.60
CA ILE A 496 9.98 -9.13 -13.69
C ILE A 496 8.48 -9.39 -13.93
N ILE A 497 7.64 -8.90 -13.02
CA ILE A 497 6.18 -8.93 -13.17
C ILE A 497 5.80 -7.85 -14.20
N TYR A 498 5.42 -8.30 -15.39
CA TYR A 498 5.04 -7.45 -16.51
C TYR A 498 3.64 -6.85 -16.33
N ALA A 499 2.66 -7.67 -15.95
CA ALA A 499 1.29 -7.23 -15.70
C ALA A 499 0.61 -8.12 -14.66
N ARG A 500 -0.48 -7.61 -14.07
CA ARG A 500 -1.28 -8.38 -13.12
C ARG A 500 -2.77 -8.03 -13.23
N ALA A 501 -3.63 -9.03 -13.17
CA ALA A 501 -5.09 -8.86 -13.16
C ALA A 501 -5.72 -9.68 -12.02
N THR A 502 -6.95 -9.36 -11.64
CA THR A 502 -7.71 -10.16 -10.68
C THR A 502 -8.85 -10.84 -11.44
N MET A 503 -8.90 -12.16 -11.35
CA MET A 503 -10.01 -12.95 -11.89
C MET A 503 -11.05 -13.12 -10.78
N MET A 504 -12.32 -12.80 -11.07
CA MET A 504 -13.37 -12.74 -10.05
C MET A 504 -14.02 -14.10 -9.80
N GLY A 505 -14.74 -14.64 -10.80
CA GLY A 505 -15.53 -15.86 -10.67
C GLY A 505 -14.77 -17.13 -11.07
N THR A 506 -14.02 -17.05 -12.17
CA THR A 506 -13.25 -18.14 -12.77
C THR A 506 -12.00 -17.56 -13.42
N GLU A 507 -10.98 -18.40 -13.57
CA GLU A 507 -9.87 -18.15 -14.48
C GLU A 507 -10.30 -18.48 -15.92
N ALA A 508 -11.23 -17.68 -16.45
CA ALA A 508 -11.70 -17.86 -17.82
C ALA A 508 -10.55 -17.56 -18.80
N VAL A 509 -10.33 -18.47 -19.74
CA VAL A 509 -9.26 -18.37 -20.73
C VAL A 509 -9.37 -17.08 -21.58
N SER A 510 -10.59 -16.61 -21.88
CA SER A 510 -10.78 -15.32 -22.56
C SER A 510 -10.25 -14.13 -21.77
N ASN A 511 -10.40 -14.14 -20.44
CA ASN A 511 -9.89 -13.08 -19.58
C ASN A 511 -8.37 -13.08 -19.56
N PHE A 512 -7.74 -14.25 -19.60
CA PHE A 512 -6.29 -14.38 -19.75
C PHE A 512 -5.83 -13.81 -21.10
N LEU A 513 -6.45 -14.23 -22.21
CA LEU A 513 -6.10 -13.73 -23.55
C LEU A 513 -6.27 -12.20 -23.63
N LYS A 514 -7.38 -11.67 -23.13
CA LYS A 514 -7.62 -10.22 -23.09
C LYS A 514 -6.60 -9.47 -22.23
N MET A 515 -6.19 -10.05 -21.10
CA MET A 515 -5.12 -9.49 -20.27
C MET A 515 -3.80 -9.41 -21.03
N VAL A 516 -3.43 -10.47 -21.75
CA VAL A 516 -2.22 -10.50 -22.59
C VAL A 516 -2.30 -9.46 -23.71
N GLU A 517 -3.40 -9.43 -24.46
CA GLU A 517 -3.61 -8.49 -25.56
C GLU A 517 -3.50 -7.04 -25.10
N ASN A 518 -4.17 -6.68 -24.00
CA ASN A 518 -4.12 -5.32 -23.44
C ASN A 518 -2.69 -4.93 -23.04
N ALA A 519 -2.00 -5.77 -22.27
CA ALA A 519 -0.68 -5.47 -21.73
C ALA A 519 0.42 -5.34 -22.81
N PHE A 520 0.21 -5.92 -23.99
CA PHE A 520 1.14 -5.88 -25.12
C PHE A 520 0.69 -4.99 -26.29
N SER A 521 -0.44 -4.30 -26.15
CA SER A 521 -0.96 -3.36 -27.16
C SER A 521 -0.73 -1.88 -26.78
N VAL A 522 0.18 -1.62 -25.84
CA VAL A 522 0.54 -0.27 -25.41
C VAL A 522 1.79 0.28 -26.12
N PRO A 523 1.93 1.61 -26.24
CA PRO A 523 3.13 2.22 -26.82
C PRO A 523 4.42 1.71 -26.16
N GLY A 524 5.37 1.27 -26.98
CA GLY A 524 6.66 0.75 -26.52
C GLY A 524 6.65 -0.73 -26.10
N ALA A 525 5.49 -1.38 -25.99
CA ALA A 525 5.44 -2.81 -25.75
C ALA A 525 5.83 -3.60 -27.00
N ARG A 526 6.63 -4.66 -26.80
CA ARG A 526 6.91 -5.66 -27.82
C ARG A 526 6.01 -6.86 -27.61
N LYS A 527 5.19 -7.17 -28.63
CA LYS A 527 4.37 -8.39 -28.69
C LYS A 527 5.25 -9.62 -28.42
N PRO A 528 4.85 -10.55 -27.53
CA PRO A 528 5.66 -11.72 -27.23
C PRO A 528 5.66 -12.68 -28.41
N GLU A 529 6.81 -13.27 -28.71
CA GLU A 529 6.91 -14.35 -29.69
C GLU A 529 6.41 -15.69 -29.10
N HIS A 530 6.35 -15.81 -27.77
CA HIS A 530 5.91 -17.03 -27.12
C HIS A 530 5.18 -16.76 -25.78
N ILE A 531 4.10 -17.51 -25.50
CA ILE A 531 3.34 -17.47 -24.26
C ILE A 531 3.39 -18.84 -23.59
N PHE A 532 3.75 -18.88 -22.31
CA PHE A 532 3.59 -20.05 -21.44
C PHE A 532 2.38 -19.86 -20.54
N TYR A 533 1.51 -20.86 -20.46
CA TYR A 533 0.32 -20.84 -19.60
C TYR A 533 -0.23 -22.26 -19.42
N ASP A 534 -0.64 -22.64 -18.21
CA ASP A 534 -1.04 -24.00 -17.85
C ASP A 534 -2.19 -24.57 -18.71
N THR A 535 -3.11 -23.71 -19.11
CA THR A 535 -4.28 -24.05 -19.93
C THR A 535 -4.13 -23.51 -21.37
N ASN A 536 -2.91 -23.39 -21.88
CA ASN A 536 -2.69 -22.93 -23.25
C ASN A 536 -3.33 -23.82 -24.32
N CYS A 537 -3.67 -25.07 -24.01
CA CYS A 537 -4.40 -25.91 -24.94
C CYS A 537 -5.81 -25.39 -25.25
N LEU A 538 -6.50 -24.75 -24.30
CA LEU A 538 -7.78 -24.06 -24.54
C LEU A 538 -7.52 -22.63 -25.03
N ALA A 539 -6.55 -21.93 -24.44
CA ALA A 539 -6.21 -20.56 -24.83
C ALA A 539 -5.82 -20.43 -26.29
N ARG A 540 -5.04 -21.39 -26.81
CA ARG A 540 -4.67 -21.42 -28.21
C ARG A 540 -5.86 -21.63 -29.14
N GLN A 541 -6.76 -22.57 -28.81
CA GLN A 541 -7.96 -22.83 -29.61
C GLN A 541 -8.83 -21.56 -29.73
N GLN A 542 -8.99 -20.82 -28.64
CA GLN A 542 -9.72 -19.56 -28.66
C GLN A 542 -8.94 -18.45 -29.38
N ALA A 543 -7.62 -18.40 -29.22
CA ALA A 543 -6.74 -17.44 -29.87
C ALA A 543 -6.65 -17.61 -31.40
N GLU A 544 -6.91 -18.81 -31.95
CA GLU A 544 -6.98 -19.05 -33.40
C GLU A 544 -8.03 -18.17 -34.10
N GLY A 545 -9.08 -17.77 -33.38
CA GLY A 545 -10.11 -16.84 -33.87
C GLY A 545 -9.72 -15.36 -33.81
N ASN A 546 -8.58 -15.00 -33.22
CA ASN A 546 -8.15 -13.62 -33.02
C ASN A 546 -6.81 -13.34 -33.76
N PRO A 547 -6.82 -12.49 -34.82
CA PRO A 547 -5.63 -12.15 -35.58
C PRO A 547 -4.47 -11.59 -34.75
N TRP A 548 -4.76 -10.96 -33.60
CA TRP A 548 -3.74 -10.42 -32.71
C TRP A 548 -2.76 -11.50 -32.25
N PHE A 549 -3.19 -12.75 -32.07
CA PHE A 549 -2.34 -13.87 -31.63
C PHE A 549 -1.60 -14.57 -32.77
N THR A 550 -1.80 -14.15 -34.02
CA THR A 550 -1.12 -14.75 -35.17
C THR A 550 0.40 -14.63 -35.02
N GLY A 551 1.10 -15.75 -35.24
CA GLY A 551 2.56 -15.83 -35.14
C GLY A 551 3.13 -15.99 -33.73
N ILE A 552 2.28 -16.09 -32.69
CA ILE A 552 2.73 -16.33 -31.31
C ILE A 552 2.77 -17.84 -31.03
N GLY A 553 3.89 -18.35 -30.53
CA GLY A 553 3.99 -19.69 -29.97
C GLY A 553 3.22 -19.79 -28.65
N MET A 554 2.40 -20.82 -28.47
CA MET A 554 1.61 -21.00 -27.25
C MET A 554 1.76 -22.42 -26.72
N CYS A 555 2.54 -22.57 -25.66
CA CYS A 555 2.85 -23.85 -25.04
C CYS A 555 2.31 -23.96 -23.62
N VAL A 556 1.93 -25.18 -23.24
CA VAL A 556 1.67 -25.46 -21.83
C VAL A 556 3.00 -25.44 -21.07
N ASP A 557 3.00 -24.96 -19.82
CA ASP A 557 4.19 -25.05 -18.97
C ASP A 557 4.73 -26.49 -18.92
N VAL A 558 6.05 -26.64 -18.90
CA VAL A 558 6.74 -27.94 -19.01
C VAL A 558 6.34 -28.88 -17.88
N TRP A 559 6.19 -28.36 -16.66
CA TRP A 559 5.78 -29.16 -15.50
C TRP A 559 4.31 -29.56 -15.61
N HIS A 560 3.43 -28.63 -15.99
CA HIS A 560 2.00 -28.90 -16.12
C HIS A 560 1.71 -29.89 -17.26
N PHE A 561 2.41 -29.74 -18.39
CA PHE A 561 2.34 -30.64 -19.53
C PHE A 561 2.72 -32.08 -19.14
N ARG A 562 3.77 -32.24 -18.32
CA ARG A 562 4.26 -33.56 -17.89
C ARG A 562 3.39 -34.22 -16.84
N ASN A 563 2.85 -33.46 -15.90
CA ASN A 563 2.27 -34.02 -14.66
C ASN A 563 0.74 -33.92 -14.59
N LYS A 564 0.10 -33.05 -15.38
CA LYS A 564 -1.33 -32.73 -15.25
C LYS A 564 -2.14 -32.95 -16.52
N HIS A 565 -1.51 -32.91 -17.69
CA HIS A 565 -2.18 -33.21 -18.96
C HIS A 565 -2.16 -34.70 -19.28
N LYS A 566 -3.29 -35.23 -19.75
CA LYS A 566 -3.35 -36.60 -20.26
C LYS A 566 -2.55 -36.70 -21.55
N VAL A 567 -1.72 -37.74 -21.68
CA VAL A 567 -0.97 -38.06 -22.91
C VAL A 567 -1.90 -38.18 -24.13
N THR A 568 -3.18 -38.51 -23.90
CA THR A 568 -4.20 -38.64 -24.94
C THR A 568 -4.80 -37.31 -25.42
N HIS A 569 -4.45 -36.16 -24.83
CA HIS A 569 -4.98 -34.86 -25.27
C HIS A 569 -4.30 -34.40 -26.57
N ALA A 570 -4.79 -34.91 -27.71
CA ALA A 570 -4.16 -34.81 -29.02
C ALA A 570 -3.90 -33.36 -29.46
N TYR A 571 -4.81 -32.43 -29.20
CA TYR A 571 -4.62 -31.02 -29.55
C TYR A 571 -3.40 -30.42 -28.81
N CYS A 572 -3.31 -30.62 -27.49
CA CYS A 572 -2.19 -30.14 -26.68
C CYS A 572 -0.86 -30.77 -27.10
N GLN A 573 -0.83 -32.09 -27.35
CA GLN A 573 0.37 -32.78 -27.84
C GLN A 573 0.82 -32.26 -29.21
N LYS A 574 -0.14 -31.93 -30.08
CA LYS A 574 0.14 -31.46 -31.43
C LYS A 574 0.64 -30.02 -31.44
N HIS A 575 -0.02 -29.14 -30.70
CA HIS A 575 0.11 -27.69 -30.84
C HIS A 575 0.76 -26.98 -29.64
N CYS A 576 0.72 -27.54 -28.44
CA CYS A 576 1.16 -26.87 -27.22
C CYS A 576 2.35 -27.57 -26.52
N ASN A 577 2.98 -28.53 -27.20
CA ASN A 577 4.14 -29.24 -26.67
C ASN A 577 5.41 -28.37 -26.82
N PRO A 578 6.05 -27.94 -25.71
CA PRO A 578 7.24 -27.08 -25.74
C PRO A 578 8.41 -27.60 -26.59
N ILE A 579 8.58 -28.93 -26.70
CA ILE A 579 9.73 -29.51 -27.42
C ILE A 579 9.69 -29.28 -28.94
N LYS A 580 8.52 -28.87 -29.47
CA LYS A 580 8.35 -28.58 -30.90
C LYS A 580 8.83 -27.18 -31.31
N TYR A 581 9.30 -26.40 -30.35
CA TYR A 581 9.62 -24.99 -30.51
C TYR A 581 11.12 -24.78 -30.28
N PRO A 582 11.94 -24.76 -31.35
CA PRO A 582 13.39 -24.64 -31.24
C PRO A 582 13.83 -23.34 -30.56
N GLU A 583 13.01 -22.29 -30.60
CA GLU A 583 13.26 -21.04 -29.90
C GLU A 583 13.40 -21.22 -28.37
N LEU A 584 12.82 -22.28 -27.80
CA LEU A 584 12.80 -22.55 -26.37
C LEU A 584 14.01 -23.37 -25.89
N LEU A 585 14.81 -23.92 -26.82
CA LEU A 585 15.89 -24.87 -26.53
C LEU A 585 17.26 -24.27 -26.88
N ASP A 586 18.24 -24.38 -25.99
CA ASP A 586 19.62 -23.99 -26.25
C ASP A 586 20.31 -24.92 -27.27
N GLU A 587 21.56 -24.61 -27.62
CA GLU A 587 22.35 -25.40 -28.58
C GLU A 587 22.61 -26.85 -28.13
N PHE A 588 22.39 -27.17 -26.85
CA PHE A 588 22.54 -28.49 -26.26
C PHE A 588 21.19 -29.19 -26.03
N GLY A 589 20.08 -28.59 -26.48
CA GLY A 589 18.72 -29.11 -26.29
C GLY A 589 18.16 -28.95 -24.86
N LYS A 590 18.75 -28.08 -24.03
CA LYS A 590 18.20 -27.73 -22.71
C LYS A 590 17.27 -26.54 -22.81
N TRP A 591 16.36 -26.40 -21.84
CA TRP A 591 15.47 -25.23 -21.76
C TRP A 591 16.27 -23.94 -21.57
N PHE A 592 16.07 -22.98 -22.47
CA PHE A 592 16.75 -21.68 -22.40
C PHE A 592 16.07 -20.75 -21.39
N PHE A 593 14.73 -20.70 -21.40
CA PHE A 593 13.95 -19.82 -20.55
C PHE A 593 13.49 -20.51 -19.26
N ASN A 594 13.49 -19.78 -18.15
CA ASN A 594 12.89 -20.23 -16.90
C ASN A 594 11.35 -20.11 -16.96
N THR A 595 10.65 -21.22 -17.23
CA THR A 595 9.17 -21.25 -17.26
C THR A 595 8.57 -21.38 -15.86
N SER A 596 9.29 -21.94 -14.88
CA SER A 596 8.88 -22.02 -13.47
C SER A 596 8.93 -20.68 -12.73
N VAL A 597 9.30 -19.59 -13.40
CA VAL A 597 9.39 -18.25 -12.79
C VAL A 597 8.06 -17.78 -12.21
N ALA A 598 6.93 -18.12 -12.86
CA ALA A 598 5.62 -17.69 -12.40
C ALA A 598 5.20 -18.41 -11.11
N GLU A 599 5.55 -19.69 -10.96
CA GLU A 599 5.39 -20.44 -9.69
C GLU A 599 6.21 -19.82 -8.55
N GLN A 600 7.46 -19.40 -8.83
CA GLN A 600 8.32 -18.73 -7.84
C GLN A 600 7.72 -17.38 -7.41
N ILE A 601 7.22 -16.59 -8.37
CA ILE A 601 6.51 -15.34 -8.09
C ILE A 601 5.22 -15.61 -7.32
N ASN A 602 4.49 -16.67 -7.63
CA ASN A 602 3.29 -17.06 -6.89
C ASN A 602 3.62 -17.45 -5.46
N ALA A 603 4.69 -18.20 -5.20
CA ALA A 603 5.16 -18.48 -3.84
C ALA A 603 5.47 -17.18 -3.07
N TRP A 604 6.14 -16.21 -3.71
CA TRP A 604 6.41 -14.90 -3.12
C TRP A 604 5.12 -14.08 -2.89
N LEU A 605 4.18 -14.08 -3.84
CA LEU A 605 2.88 -13.43 -3.70
C LEU A 605 2.04 -14.08 -2.58
N GLY A 606 2.16 -15.39 -2.38
CA GLY A 606 1.48 -16.15 -1.34
C GLY A 606 1.82 -15.64 0.06
N GLY A 607 3.05 -15.16 0.28
CA GLY A 607 3.45 -14.55 1.56
C GLY A 607 2.61 -13.32 1.92
N TYR A 608 2.04 -12.59 0.95
CA TYR A 608 1.19 -11.42 1.25
C TYR A 608 -0.12 -11.76 1.96
N LEU A 609 -0.52 -13.03 2.01
CA LEU A 609 -1.64 -13.50 2.81
C LEU A 609 -1.46 -13.19 4.30
N SER A 610 -0.22 -13.10 4.82
CA SER A 610 0.06 -12.77 6.22
C SER A 610 -0.02 -11.27 6.54
N ILE A 611 -0.04 -10.41 5.52
CA ILE A 611 -0.09 -8.94 5.68
C ILE A 611 -1.54 -8.43 5.68
N CYS A 612 -2.44 -9.14 4.99
CA CYS A 612 -3.78 -8.70 4.62
C CYS A 612 -4.81 -8.77 5.75
#